data_AF-A0A2V5TG11-F1
#
_entry.id   AF-A0A2V5TG11-F1
#
_cell.length_a   1.000
_cell.length_b   1.000
_cell.length_c   1.000
_cell.angle_alpha   90.00
_cell.angle_beta   90.00
_cell.angle_gamma   90.00
#
_symmetry.space_group_name_H-M   'P 1'
#
loop_
_entity.id
_entity.type
_entity.pdbx_description
1 polymer ?
#
loop_
_entity_poly.entity_id
_entity_poly.type
_entity_poly.pdbx_seq_one_letter_code
_entity_poly.pdbx_strand_id
1 'polypeptide(L)'
;MHNELMRTETPQMLGRVHIYFGRRFRLDTDKGSEEFHIDEHSEPKRIDFDDSRNPTIQGIYKLEGDRLTICTGAPGDPRPTSFATSPWNKSILTVLVRVPLTQ
;
A
#
# COMPACT_ATOMS: atom_id res chain seq x y z
N MET A 1 14.98 -4.36 -6.18
CA MET A 1 13.74 -4.37 -6.97
C MET A 1 13.79 -3.23 -7.95
N HIS A 2 13.79 -3.56 -9.24
CA HIS A 2 13.93 -2.67 -10.38
C HIS A 2 12.53 -2.15 -10.73
N ASN A 3 12.33 -0.83 -10.84
CA ASN A 3 11.04 -0.26 -11.25
C ASN A 3 11.23 0.36 -12.65
N GLU A 4 10.66 -0.27 -13.67
CA GLU A 4 11.01 -0.09 -15.10
C GLU A 4 10.51 1.22 -15.75
N LEU A 5 10.14 2.25 -14.99
CA LEU A 5 9.55 3.49 -15.56
C LEU A 5 10.44 4.72 -15.48
N MET A 6 11.56 4.69 -14.77
CA MET A 6 12.57 5.75 -14.80
C MET A 6 13.94 5.10 -14.62
N ARG A 7 14.86 5.28 -15.57
CA ARG A 7 16.27 4.83 -15.50
C ARG A 7 17.06 5.65 -14.46
N THR A 8 16.60 5.62 -13.22
CA THR A 8 17.26 6.17 -12.05
C THR A 8 17.23 5.08 -10.99
N GLU A 9 18.36 4.84 -10.33
CA GLU A 9 18.41 3.98 -9.17
C GLU A 9 17.32 4.44 -8.19
N THR A 10 16.39 3.56 -7.81
CA THR A 10 15.42 3.87 -6.76
C THR A 10 16.24 4.25 -5.54
N PRO A 11 16.20 5.51 -5.07
CA PRO A 11 16.97 5.91 -3.91
C PRO A 11 16.61 4.96 -2.76
N GLN A 12 17.57 4.54 -1.95
CA GLN A 12 17.25 3.83 -0.71
C GLN A 12 16.42 4.79 0.15
N MET A 13 15.09 4.62 0.13
CA MET A 13 14.14 5.56 0.71
C MET A 13 14.08 5.39 2.23
N LEU A 14 15.07 5.93 2.95
CA LEU A 14 15.00 6.13 4.39
C LEU A 14 13.91 7.18 4.69
N GLY A 15 12.83 6.80 5.38
CA GLY A 15 12.02 7.74 6.16
C GLY A 15 10.66 8.21 5.61
N ARG A 16 9.98 7.51 4.69
CA ARG A 16 8.55 7.83 4.44
C ARG A 16 7.65 7.24 5.52
N VAL A 17 7.12 8.10 6.40
CA VAL A 17 6.13 7.71 7.41
C VAL A 17 4.75 7.63 6.74
N HIS A 18 4.10 6.47 6.82
CA HIS A 18 2.67 6.38 6.50
C HIS A 18 1.87 6.88 7.70
N ILE A 19 1.14 7.97 7.54
CA ILE A 19 0.34 8.57 8.61
C ILE A 19 -1.13 8.24 8.33
N TYR A 20 -1.73 7.44 9.21
CA TYR A 20 -3.14 7.05 9.15
C TYR A 20 -3.97 7.81 10.18
N PHE A 21 -5.10 8.36 9.77
CA PHE A 21 -6.01 9.14 10.61
C PHE A 21 -7.47 8.86 10.20
N GLY A 22 -8.17 8.02 10.98
CA GLY A 22 -9.47 7.50 10.57
C GLY A 22 -9.36 6.71 9.26
N ARG A 23 -10.15 7.08 8.25
CA ARG A 23 -10.14 6.45 6.90
C ARG A 23 -9.19 7.12 5.92
N ARG A 24 -8.38 8.07 6.38
CA ARG A 24 -7.45 8.81 5.53
C ARG A 24 -6.03 8.40 5.81
N PHE A 25 -5.21 8.42 4.77
CA PHE A 25 -3.79 8.25 4.87
C PHE A 25 -3.06 9.32 4.06
N ARG A 26 -1.80 9.54 4.44
CA ARG A 26 -0.88 10.38 3.70
C ARG A 26 0.55 9.89 3.92
N LEU A 27 1.42 10.22 2.98
CA LEU A 27 2.84 9.97 3.07
C LEU A 27 3.55 11.20 3.64
N ASP A 28 4.17 11.05 4.80
CA ASP A 28 5.08 12.05 5.37
C ASP A 28 4.43 13.46 5.48
N THR A 29 5.05 14.48 4.88
CA THR A 29 4.59 15.87 4.88
C THR A 29 3.57 16.19 3.78
N ASP A 30 3.10 15.18 3.03
CA ASP A 30 2.09 15.39 1.99
C ASP A 30 0.82 16.02 2.58
N LYS A 31 0.24 16.95 1.81
CA LYS A 31 -1.03 17.61 2.09
C LYS A 31 -2.21 16.89 1.44
N GLY A 32 -1.94 15.94 0.53
CA GLY A 32 -2.95 15.02 0.02
C GLY A 32 -3.61 14.23 1.15
N SER A 33 -4.91 13.98 1.03
CA SER A 33 -5.64 13.04 1.87
C SER A 33 -6.21 11.96 0.97
N GLU A 34 -5.49 10.86 0.84
CA GLU A 34 -5.96 9.69 0.14
C GLU A 34 -6.85 8.90 1.12
N GLU A 35 -8.00 8.41 0.66
CA GLU A 35 -8.88 7.59 1.49
C GLU A 35 -8.58 6.12 1.27
N PHE A 36 -8.66 5.34 2.35
CA PHE A 36 -8.57 3.90 2.27
C PHE A 36 -9.84 3.24 2.81
N HIS A 37 -10.23 2.17 2.13
CA HIS A 37 -11.41 1.37 2.47
C HIS A 37 -10.97 -0.03 2.82
N ILE A 38 -11.46 -0.55 3.95
CA ILE A 38 -11.17 -1.90 4.42
C ILE A 38 -12.46 -2.72 4.43
N ASP A 39 -12.34 -3.97 3.98
CA ASP A 39 -13.32 -5.02 4.22
C ASP A 39 -12.60 -6.19 4.92
N GLU A 40 -12.96 -6.39 6.19
CA GLU A 40 -12.36 -7.41 7.06
C GLU A 40 -13.04 -8.78 6.94
N HIS A 41 -14.17 -8.86 6.24
CA HIS A 41 -15.02 -10.06 6.16
C HIS A 41 -14.73 -10.91 4.92
N SER A 42 -13.92 -10.40 3.99
CA SER A 42 -13.43 -11.15 2.84
C SER A 42 -12.16 -11.94 3.16
N GLU A 43 -11.93 -13.00 2.39
CA GLU A 43 -10.71 -13.81 2.43
C GLU A 43 -10.12 -13.90 1.01
N PRO A 44 -8.91 -13.38 0.75
CA PRO A 44 -8.11 -12.52 1.65
C PRO A 44 -8.83 -11.20 2.00
N LYS A 45 -8.52 -10.62 3.16
CA LYS A 45 -9.06 -9.32 3.56
C LYS A 45 -8.67 -8.24 2.54
N ARG A 46 -9.53 -7.24 2.39
CA ARG A 46 -9.46 -6.27 1.29
C ARG A 46 -9.10 -4.88 1.78
N ILE A 47 -8.24 -4.20 1.02
CA ILE A 47 -7.93 -2.79 1.21
C ILE A 47 -7.91 -2.10 -0.15
N ASP A 48 -8.57 -0.96 -0.25
CA ASP A 48 -8.62 -0.13 -1.46
C ASP A 48 -8.16 1.29 -1.15
N PHE A 49 -7.48 1.93 -2.09
CA PHE A 49 -7.02 3.31 -1.98
C PHE A 49 -7.64 4.17 -3.08
N ASP A 50 -8.20 5.31 -2.69
CA ASP A 50 -8.91 6.23 -3.56
C ASP A 50 -8.45 7.67 -3.29
N ASP A 51 -7.90 8.32 -4.30
CA ASP A 51 -7.48 9.72 -4.29
C ASP A 51 -8.48 10.65 -5.01
N SER A 52 -9.62 10.09 -5.46
CA SER A 52 -10.67 10.71 -6.28
C SER A 52 -10.22 11.26 -7.64
N ARG A 53 -8.95 11.06 -8.02
CA ARG A 53 -8.33 11.61 -9.23
C ARG A 53 -7.97 10.50 -10.22
N ASN A 54 -7.58 9.35 -9.70
CA ASN A 54 -7.17 8.18 -10.44
C ASN A 54 -8.14 7.02 -10.19
N PRO A 55 -8.15 6.00 -11.07
CA PRO A 55 -8.85 4.76 -10.79
C PRO A 55 -8.42 4.17 -9.44
N THR A 56 -9.39 3.67 -8.67
CA THR A 56 -9.15 3.07 -7.35
C THR A 56 -8.06 1.99 -7.45
N ILE A 57 -7.10 2.05 -6.53
CA ILE A 57 -6.08 1.02 -6.38
C ILE A 57 -6.68 -0.07 -5.48
N GLN A 58 -6.89 -1.26 -6.06
CA GLN A 58 -7.43 -2.40 -5.34
C GLN A 58 -6.34 -3.27 -4.74
N GLY A 59 -6.54 -3.77 -3.53
CA GLY A 59 -5.56 -4.58 -2.84
C GLY A 59 -6.12 -5.61 -1.86
N ILE A 60 -5.24 -6.46 -1.38
CA ILE A 60 -5.50 -7.38 -0.28
C ILE A 60 -4.51 -7.09 0.85
N TYR A 61 -4.89 -7.40 2.08
CA TYR A 61 -4.04 -7.20 3.23
C TYR A 61 -4.14 -8.32 4.25
N LYS A 62 -3.09 -8.46 5.05
CA LYS A 62 -3.10 -9.24 6.29
C LYS A 62 -2.40 -8.47 7.38
N LEU A 63 -2.96 -8.51 8.58
CA LEU A 63 -2.41 -7.92 9.79
C LEU A 63 -2.10 -9.03 10.78
N GLU A 64 -0.81 -9.21 11.07
CA GLU A 64 -0.27 -10.26 11.92
C GLU A 64 0.55 -9.61 13.03
N GLY A 65 -0.06 -9.42 14.21
CA GLY A 65 0.57 -8.66 15.31
C GLY A 65 0.90 -7.23 14.89
N ASP A 66 2.17 -6.86 14.98
CA ASP A 66 2.69 -5.54 14.57
C ASP A 66 3.03 -5.43 13.08
N ARG A 67 2.77 -6.48 12.29
CA ARG A 67 3.12 -6.56 10.88
C ARG A 67 1.89 -6.47 9.98
N LEU A 68 1.80 -5.40 9.21
CA LEU A 68 0.82 -5.22 8.13
C LEU A 68 1.47 -5.54 6.79
N THR A 69 0.90 -6.48 6.04
CA THR A 69 1.30 -6.81 4.67
C THR A 69 0.16 -6.45 3.72
N ILE A 70 0.44 -5.64 2.70
CA ILE A 70 -0.52 -5.18 1.70
C ILE A 70 0.01 -5.58 0.32
N CYS A 71 -0.85 -6.10 -0.55
CA CYS A 71 -0.57 -6.34 -1.96
C CYS A 71 -1.61 -5.58 -2.80
N THR A 72 -1.17 -4.64 -3.62
CA THR A 72 -2.05 -3.86 -4.50
C THR A 72 -1.79 -4.15 -5.97
N GLY A 73 -2.80 -4.00 -6.83
CA GLY A 73 -2.59 -3.86 -8.28
C GLY A 73 -2.17 -2.44 -8.67
N ALA A 74 -1.99 -2.19 -9.97
CA ALA A 74 -1.90 -0.82 -10.48
C ALA A 74 -3.29 -0.14 -10.45
N PRO A 75 -3.37 1.20 -10.55
CA PRO A 75 -4.66 1.90 -10.66
C PRO A 75 -5.53 1.31 -11.78
N GLY A 76 -6.72 0.82 -11.43
CA GLY A 76 -7.68 0.23 -12.37
C GLY A 76 -7.43 -1.24 -12.75
N ASP A 77 -6.32 -1.85 -12.29
CA ASP A 77 -6.10 -3.29 -12.46
C ASP A 77 -7.00 -4.10 -11.51
N PRO A 78 -7.28 -5.36 -11.84
CA PRO A 78 -8.00 -6.26 -10.95
C PRO A 78 -7.28 -6.44 -9.60
N ARG A 79 -8.08 -6.58 -8.54
CA ARG A 79 -7.59 -6.92 -7.20
C ARG A 79 -6.69 -8.18 -7.22
N PRO A 80 -5.49 -8.13 -6.61
CA PRO A 80 -4.67 -9.31 -6.41
C PRO A 80 -5.38 -10.40 -5.59
N THR A 81 -5.12 -11.67 -5.91
CA THR A 81 -5.68 -12.83 -5.18
C THR A 81 -4.70 -13.50 -4.23
N SER A 82 -3.42 -13.10 -4.26
CA SER A 82 -2.37 -13.63 -3.40
C SER A 82 -1.31 -12.57 -3.07
N PHE A 83 -0.61 -12.78 -1.95
CA PHE A 83 0.47 -11.89 -1.47
C PHE A 83 1.77 -12.16 -2.22
N ALA A 84 1.78 -11.93 -3.53
CA ALA A 84 2.94 -12.17 -4.39
C ALA A 84 3.17 -11.00 -5.36
N THR A 85 4.44 -10.66 -5.54
CA THR A 85 4.91 -9.80 -6.64
C THR A 85 5.34 -10.71 -7.80
N SER A 86 4.84 -10.47 -9.00
CA SER A 86 5.36 -11.08 -10.23
C SER A 86 5.96 -9.98 -11.10
N PRO A 87 7.04 -10.22 -11.85
CA PRO A 87 7.53 -9.26 -12.85
C PRO A 87 6.47 -8.88 -13.89
N TRP A 88 5.44 -9.73 -14.06
CA TRP A 88 4.40 -9.59 -15.08
C TRP A 88 3.15 -8.87 -14.59
N ASN A 89 2.85 -8.93 -13.29
CA ASN A 89 1.76 -8.15 -12.72
C ASN A 89 2.40 -6.90 -12.11
N LYS A 90 1.84 -5.72 -12.35
CA LYS A 90 2.32 -4.49 -11.71
C LYS A 90 1.91 -4.44 -10.23
N SER A 91 1.89 -5.60 -9.56
CA SER A 91 1.50 -5.68 -8.17
C SER A 91 2.63 -5.22 -7.27
N ILE A 92 2.27 -4.42 -6.28
CA ILE A 92 3.19 -3.87 -5.30
C ILE A 92 2.91 -4.57 -3.97
N LEU A 93 3.93 -5.20 -3.39
CA LEU A 93 3.87 -5.75 -2.04
C LEU A 93 4.53 -4.79 -1.05
N THR A 94 3.73 -4.23 -0.16
CA THR A 94 4.16 -3.31 0.89
C THR A 94 4.08 -3.99 2.25
N VAL A 95 5.13 -3.86 3.05
CA VAL A 95 5.20 -4.37 4.41
C VAL A 95 5.46 -3.21 5.36
N LEU A 96 4.55 -3.01 6.31
CA LEU A 96 4.67 -2.00 7.36
C LEU A 96 4.79 -2.73 8.70
N VAL A 97 5.75 -2.31 9.52
CA VAL A 97 5.94 -2.83 10.88
C VAL A 97 5.71 -1.68 11.84
N ARG A 98 4.81 -1.89 12.81
CA ARG A 98 4.61 -0.94 13.91
C ARG A 98 5.84 -1.00 14.81
N VAL A 99 6.56 0.11 14.89
CA VAL A 99 7.64 0.29 15.85
C VAL A 99 7.10 1.19 16.97
N PRO A 100 7.11 0.72 18.24
CA PRO A 100 6.76 1.58 19.37
C PRO A 100 7.66 2.81 19.38
N LEU A 101 7.08 3.99 19.60
CA LEU A 101 7.89 5.16 19.92
C LEU A 101 8.47 4.93 21.32
N THR A 102 9.76 4.67 21.40
CA THR A 102 10.49 4.73 22.67
C THR A 102 10.46 6.18 23.15
N GLN A 103 9.86 6.42 24.32
CA GLN A 103 9.90 7.72 25.00
C GLN A 103 11.30 8.02 25.54
#